data_AF-A0A0H5PYC2-F1
#
_entry.id   AF-A0A0H5PYC2-F1
#
_cell.length_a   1.000
_cell.length_b   1.000
_cell.length_c   1.000
_cell.angle_alpha   90.00
_cell.angle_beta   90.00
_cell.angle_gamma   90.00
#
_symmetry.space_group_name_H-M   'P 1'
#
loop_
_entity.id
_entity.type
_entity.pdbx_description
1 polymer ?
#
loop_
_entity_poly.entity_id
_entity_poly.type
_entity_poly.pdbx_seq_one_letter_code
_entity_poly.pdbx_strand_id
1 'polypeptide(L)'
;MLGRFTKWVSLGKAAEAPAKATEASTKNQDQKALTEKVTVRAAPPQTSVSTNPEPKPKHAETTENSAGSSKAVEARLSAEVKFFQPFDRATKSGGFGFLLTDDGDLFLHHTGVKDGTVPEKGAVYEYDKGIDPKKGGPIATNAVLVEAAKIAAQAAVADPNTKDLFEWAFIPLFSRDTTSKAISDLAALALKEDWRYRESSNEDFDEFGILRSYVRFTFTRLRHETDKLPPNEAKIVFNDQFAVFNTGLVDRFYEPIYAFFERNDRPSQPQPWRWRSFCVSGQGPEGKLLHQTFKPLPKAASYFTNIDDLYFDADASFVEDVNHIVLDGIKRDRYPHAFLDDYAGGFSEEEYSKSPAQYLEAIADRLDKDDAMFRRFRNRLSDAILLARKRVSWNYRSVVPQYYPRHNRMSFLLPLALLDDTKIDAALVVQSERVGSESKLSYQGYTIFPLTYAYRNARLVAKPISDWLDPERILGS
;
A
#
# COMPACT_ATOMS: atom_id res chain seq x y z
N MET A 1 -42.98 -27.41 -24.04
CA MET A 1 -43.52 -28.77 -24.08
C MET A 1 -42.69 -29.61 -25.04
N LEU A 2 -42.29 -30.80 -24.58
CA LEU A 2 -41.85 -32.03 -25.25
C LEU A 2 -41.47 -31.97 -26.75
N GLY A 3 -40.38 -32.58 -27.24
CA GLY A 3 -39.43 -33.51 -26.63
C GLY A 3 -38.58 -34.21 -27.71
N ARG A 4 -37.37 -34.60 -27.30
CA ARG A 4 -36.56 -35.78 -27.69
C ARG A 4 -36.47 -36.21 -29.16
N PHE A 5 -35.23 -36.21 -29.67
CA PHE A 5 -34.66 -37.40 -30.32
C PHE A 5 -33.21 -37.61 -29.90
N THR A 6 -32.88 -38.87 -29.69
CA THR A 6 -31.67 -39.44 -29.07
C THR A 6 -30.74 -40.10 -30.07
N LYS A 7 -29.46 -40.16 -29.69
CA LYS A 7 -28.45 -41.22 -29.91
C LYS A 7 -27.91 -41.46 -31.33
N TRP A 8 -26.60 -41.26 -31.46
CA TRP A 8 -25.67 -42.24 -32.05
C TRP A 8 -24.48 -42.45 -31.10
N VAL A 9 -24.03 -43.71 -30.99
CA VAL A 9 -23.05 -44.25 -30.04
C VAL A 9 -22.01 -45.06 -30.81
N SER A 10 -20.76 -45.00 -30.31
CA SER A 10 -19.62 -45.94 -30.47
C SER A 10 -18.83 -45.86 -31.79
N LEU A 11 -17.54 -46.20 -31.85
CA LEU A 11 -16.71 -47.12 -31.05
C LEU A 11 -15.22 -46.81 -31.34
N GLY A 12 -14.37 -46.57 -30.34
CA GLY A 12 -13.31 -47.49 -29.86
C GLY A 12 -11.94 -46.79 -29.96
N LYS A 13 -10.83 -47.03 -29.24
CA LYS A 13 -10.30 -47.99 -28.24
C LYS A 13 -9.00 -47.29 -27.71
N ALA A 14 -8.73 -47.10 -26.42
CA ALA A 14 -8.12 -48.00 -25.42
C ALA A 14 -6.68 -48.50 -25.74
N ALA A 15 -5.69 -48.02 -24.96
CA ALA A 15 -4.43 -48.67 -24.54
C ALA A 15 -3.78 -47.78 -23.46
N GLU A 16 -3.92 -48.08 -22.17
CA GLU A 16 -3.11 -48.98 -21.31
C GLU A 16 -1.88 -48.31 -20.68
N ALA A 17 -1.97 -48.13 -19.36
CA ALA A 17 -0.86 -47.97 -18.43
C ALA A 17 -0.46 -49.35 -17.88
N PRO A 18 0.75 -49.52 -17.33
CA PRO A 18 1.01 -50.58 -16.38
C PRO A 18 1.47 -50.05 -15.01
N ALA A 19 1.09 -50.79 -13.97
CA ALA A 19 1.52 -50.64 -12.59
C ALA A 19 2.31 -51.89 -12.12
N LYS A 20 3.33 -51.63 -11.28
CA LYS A 20 3.91 -52.42 -10.17
C LYS A 20 4.52 -53.83 -10.39
N ALA A 21 5.73 -53.99 -9.83
CA ALA A 21 6.22 -55.14 -9.04
C ALA A 21 7.44 -54.67 -8.19
N THR A 22 7.36 -54.53 -6.86
CA THR A 22 7.72 -55.46 -5.74
C THR A 22 9.21 -55.82 -5.51
N GLU A 23 9.74 -55.31 -4.38
CA GLU A 23 10.61 -55.88 -3.32
C GLU A 23 11.88 -56.71 -3.63
N ALA A 24 13.03 -56.30 -3.04
CA ALA A 24 13.81 -57.10 -2.07
C ALA A 24 15.01 -56.34 -1.45
N SER A 25 14.99 -56.28 -0.10
CA SER A 25 16.08 -56.30 0.91
C SER A 25 17.56 -56.27 0.51
N THR A 26 18.36 -55.38 1.15
CA THR A 26 19.56 -55.80 1.93
C THR A 26 20.05 -54.72 2.91
N LYS A 27 20.31 -55.15 4.16
CA LYS A 27 21.08 -54.45 5.21
C LYS A 27 22.58 -54.67 5.02
N ASN A 28 23.40 -53.64 5.23
CA ASN A 28 24.66 -53.62 6.01
C ASN A 28 25.31 -52.23 5.84
N GLN A 29 25.52 -51.46 6.92
CA GLN A 29 26.69 -51.49 7.80
C GLN A 29 28.02 -51.47 7.04
N ASP A 30 28.66 -50.31 7.01
CA ASP A 30 30.10 -50.18 7.25
C ASP A 30 30.44 -48.75 7.69
N GLN A 31 30.61 -48.59 9.00
CA GLN A 31 31.42 -47.52 9.59
C GLN A 31 32.87 -47.99 9.59
N LYS A 32 33.77 -47.21 8.98
CA LYS A 32 35.20 -47.28 9.32
C LYS A 32 35.82 -45.90 9.30
N ALA A 33 36.38 -45.56 10.46
CA ALA A 33 37.07 -44.34 10.78
C ALA A 33 38.37 -44.15 10.00
N LEU A 34 38.78 -42.89 9.83
CA LEU A 34 40.19 -42.51 9.79
C LEU A 34 40.35 -41.08 10.35
N THR A 35 40.94 -41.05 11.53
CA THR A 35 41.67 -39.95 12.17
C THR A 35 42.81 -39.44 11.30
N GLU A 36 43.05 -38.12 11.25
CA GLU A 36 44.31 -37.51 11.73
C GLU A 36 44.33 -35.96 11.66
N LYS A 37 44.74 -35.37 12.80
CA LYS A 37 45.69 -34.26 13.00
C LYS A 37 45.39 -32.83 12.49
N VAL A 38 44.98 -32.03 13.47
CA VAL A 38 45.53 -30.72 13.90
C VAL A 38 46.65 -30.11 13.04
N THR A 39 46.42 -28.88 12.57
CA THR A 39 47.49 -27.88 12.43
C THR A 39 46.94 -26.51 12.85
N VAL A 40 47.51 -25.97 13.92
CA VAL A 40 47.32 -24.59 14.40
C VAL A 40 48.08 -23.65 13.47
N ARG A 41 47.43 -22.57 12.99
CA ARG A 41 48.14 -21.38 12.51
C ARG A 41 47.41 -20.10 12.91
N ALA A 42 48.23 -19.17 13.39
CA ALA A 42 47.91 -17.97 14.12
C ALA A 42 47.39 -16.81 13.24
N ALA A 43 46.64 -15.92 13.89
CA ALA A 43 46.19 -14.64 13.36
C ALA A 43 47.34 -13.62 13.23
N PRO A 44 47.32 -12.72 12.23
CA PRO A 44 48.12 -11.50 12.24
C PRO A 44 47.37 -10.30 12.85
N PRO A 45 48.10 -9.29 13.37
CA PRO A 45 47.60 -8.33 14.35
C PRO A 45 47.01 -7.06 13.69
N GLN A 46 46.08 -6.40 14.37
CA GLN A 46 45.81 -4.99 14.15
C GLN A 46 45.97 -4.18 15.44
N THR A 47 46.72 -3.11 15.24
CA THR A 47 47.28 -2.09 16.12
C THR A 47 46.30 -1.40 17.05
N SER A 48 46.76 -1.19 18.29
CA SER A 48 46.20 -0.29 19.28
C SER A 48 46.56 1.18 18.98
N VAL A 49 45.59 2.08 19.11
CA VAL A 49 45.84 3.51 19.36
C VAL A 49 44.93 3.94 20.51
N SER A 50 45.57 4.40 21.59
CA SER A 50 44.99 5.16 22.69
C SER A 50 45.48 6.60 22.54
N THR A 51 44.62 7.60 22.75
CA THR A 51 44.77 8.62 23.82
C THR A 51 43.75 9.76 23.68
N ASN A 52 42.88 9.81 24.69
CA ASN A 52 42.34 10.95 25.47
C ASN A 52 41.61 12.18 24.88
N PRO A 53 40.69 12.77 25.69
CA PRO A 53 39.71 13.79 25.29
C PRO A 53 40.04 15.20 25.83
N GLU A 54 39.48 16.25 25.21
CA GLU A 54 39.50 17.64 25.70
C GLU A 54 38.33 18.44 25.07
N PRO A 55 37.89 19.60 25.63
CA PRO A 55 37.37 19.79 26.99
C PRO A 55 36.01 20.56 27.00
N LYS A 56 35.31 20.53 28.14
CA LYS A 56 34.16 21.42 28.45
C LYS A 56 34.65 22.87 28.68
N PRO A 57 33.91 23.91 28.23
CA PRO A 57 34.19 25.26 28.68
C PRO A 57 33.53 25.55 30.04
N LYS A 58 34.31 26.20 30.92
CA LYS A 58 33.93 26.69 32.25
C LYS A 58 33.29 28.07 32.16
N HIS A 59 32.45 28.33 33.17
CA HIS A 59 31.87 29.62 33.56
C HIS A 59 32.91 30.75 33.67
N ALA A 60 32.50 31.95 33.27
CA ALA A 60 33.15 33.22 33.62
C ALA A 60 32.17 34.07 34.45
N GLU A 61 32.55 34.40 35.68
CA GLU A 61 32.11 35.61 36.40
C GLU A 61 32.84 36.80 35.77
N THR A 62 32.25 37.97 35.52
CA THR A 62 31.99 39.12 36.42
C THR A 62 31.35 40.18 35.48
N THR A 63 30.33 40.99 35.80
CA THR A 63 30.31 42.15 36.72
C THR A 63 28.88 42.71 36.79
N GLU A 64 28.46 43.15 37.97
CA GLU A 64 27.31 44.03 38.16
C GLU A 64 27.53 45.39 37.47
N ASN A 65 26.51 45.87 36.76
CA ASN A 65 26.28 47.29 36.56
C ASN A 65 24.78 47.56 36.46
N SER A 66 24.41 48.72 36.98
CA SER A 66 23.12 49.15 37.48
C SER A 66 21.98 49.34 36.45
N ALA A 67 20.76 49.10 36.96
CA ALA A 67 19.52 49.84 36.72
C ALA A 67 18.97 49.97 35.28
N GLY A 68 17.89 49.22 35.03
CA GLY A 68 16.96 49.46 33.93
C GLY A 68 15.74 48.55 34.07
N SER A 69 14.66 49.07 34.63
CA SER A 69 13.36 48.37 34.76
C SER A 69 12.79 48.02 33.38
N SER A 70 12.86 46.75 32.99
CA SER A 70 11.96 46.14 32.00
C SER A 70 11.34 44.89 32.64
N LYS A 71 10.01 44.81 32.62
CA LYS A 71 9.29 43.60 33.03
C LYS A 71 9.77 42.44 32.15
N ALA A 72 10.40 41.44 32.76
CA ALA A 72 10.64 40.17 32.11
C ALA A 72 9.29 39.58 31.69
N VAL A 73 9.08 39.42 30.39
CA VAL A 73 8.00 38.59 29.86
C VAL A 73 8.46 37.15 30.15
N GLU A 74 7.84 36.50 31.14
CA GLU A 74 8.04 35.07 31.37
C GLU A 74 7.72 34.33 30.07
N ALA A 75 8.68 33.55 29.57
CA ALA A 75 8.48 32.72 28.39
C ALA A 75 7.35 31.73 28.70
N ARG A 76 6.23 31.84 27.98
CA ARG A 76 5.11 30.92 28.13
C ARG A 76 5.53 29.54 27.65
N LEU A 77 5.00 28.50 28.30
CA LEU A 77 5.35 27.11 27.99
C LEU A 77 4.58 26.64 26.77
N SER A 78 5.16 25.77 25.96
CA SER A 78 4.48 25.16 24.83
C SER A 78 4.59 23.64 24.86
N ALA A 79 3.53 22.95 24.44
CA ALA A 79 3.47 21.49 24.43
C ALA A 79 2.49 20.98 23.39
N GLU A 80 2.76 19.77 22.89
CA GLU A 80 1.91 19.05 21.94
C GLU A 80 0.71 18.41 22.66
N VAL A 81 -0.46 18.46 22.05
CA VAL A 81 -1.66 17.79 22.55
C VAL A 81 -1.51 16.27 22.35
N LYS A 82 -1.49 15.52 23.47
CA LYS A 82 -1.49 14.06 23.47
C LYS A 82 -2.82 13.49 23.00
N PHE A 83 -3.90 14.08 23.51
CA PHE A 83 -5.29 13.69 23.30
C PHE A 83 -6.19 14.78 23.86
N PHE A 84 -7.35 14.99 23.24
CA PHE A 84 -8.38 15.87 23.78
C PHE A 84 -9.77 15.34 23.40
N GLN A 85 -10.65 15.20 24.38
CA GLN A 85 -12.06 14.89 24.18
C GLN A 85 -12.86 16.20 24.14
N PRO A 86 -13.51 16.56 23.02
CA PRO A 86 -14.35 17.76 22.95
C PRO A 86 -15.48 17.75 23.98
N PHE A 87 -15.92 18.93 24.39
CA PHE A 87 -17.06 19.08 25.29
C PHE A 87 -18.37 18.94 24.51
N ASP A 88 -19.15 17.91 24.83
CA ASP A 88 -20.48 17.71 24.26
C ASP A 88 -21.53 18.43 25.12
N ARG A 89 -22.21 19.41 24.52
CA ARG A 89 -23.25 20.22 25.18
C ARG A 89 -24.54 19.43 25.44
N ALA A 90 -24.84 18.42 24.63
CA ALA A 90 -26.07 17.62 24.77
C ALA A 90 -25.98 16.68 25.98
N THR A 91 -24.82 16.02 26.14
CA THR A 91 -24.58 15.08 27.23
C THR A 91 -23.87 15.70 28.45
N LYS A 92 -23.45 16.97 28.35
CA LYS A 92 -22.64 17.69 29.36
C LYS A 92 -21.40 16.91 29.80
N SER A 93 -20.77 16.21 28.86
CA SER A 93 -19.63 15.33 29.12
C SER A 93 -18.43 15.69 28.21
N GLY A 94 -17.24 15.25 28.60
CA GLY A 94 -15.98 15.58 27.90
C GLY A 94 -15.41 16.94 28.26
N GLY A 95 -14.66 17.54 27.33
CA GLY A 95 -14.04 18.85 27.50
C GLY A 95 -12.70 18.81 28.24
N PHE A 96 -11.94 17.74 28.12
CA PHE A 96 -10.62 17.63 28.74
C PHE A 96 -9.65 16.83 27.88
N GLY A 97 -8.36 17.00 28.15
CA GLY A 97 -7.28 16.31 27.46
C GLY A 97 -5.96 16.48 28.21
N PHE A 98 -4.87 16.13 27.52
CA PHE A 98 -3.52 16.19 28.06
C PHE A 98 -2.53 16.77 27.05
N LEU A 99 -1.57 17.54 27.55
CA LEU A 99 -0.41 18.01 26.82
C LEU A 99 0.82 17.15 27.19
N LEU A 100 1.67 16.86 26.22
CA LEU A 100 2.95 16.17 26.40
C LEU A 100 4.01 17.18 26.84
N THR A 101 4.40 17.14 28.11
CA THR A 101 5.47 17.98 28.66
C THR A 101 6.66 17.14 29.09
N ASP A 102 7.83 17.76 29.28
CA ASP A 102 9.04 17.06 29.75
C ASP A 102 8.85 16.44 31.15
N ASP A 103 7.96 17.01 31.98
CA ASP A 103 7.61 16.52 33.31
C ASP A 103 6.50 15.44 33.29
N GLY A 104 6.02 15.05 32.11
CA GLY A 104 4.91 14.11 31.91
C GLY A 104 3.63 14.76 31.40
N ASP A 105 2.52 14.03 31.48
CA ASP A 105 1.22 14.49 30.95
C ASP A 105 0.66 15.64 31.81
N LEU A 106 0.45 16.80 31.20
CA LEU A 106 -0.18 17.95 31.84
C LEU A 106 -1.67 18.02 31.48
N PHE A 107 -2.54 18.12 32.47
CA PHE A 107 -3.98 18.18 32.26
C PHE A 107 -4.40 19.48 31.56
N LEU A 108 -5.32 19.40 30.59
CA LEU A 108 -5.92 20.55 29.91
C LEU A 108 -7.44 20.43 29.95
N HIS A 109 -8.12 21.46 30.43
CA HIS A 109 -9.59 21.54 30.43
C HIS A 109 -10.07 22.54 29.37
N HIS A 110 -11.25 22.31 28.78
CA HIS A 110 -11.80 23.13 27.70
C HIS A 110 -11.98 24.60 28.09
N THR A 111 -12.23 24.91 29.36
CA THR A 111 -12.31 26.30 29.86
C THR A 111 -10.95 27.00 29.94
N GLY A 112 -9.86 26.23 29.90
CA GLY A 112 -8.48 26.70 29.87
C GLY A 112 -8.03 27.14 28.48
N VAL A 113 -8.72 26.70 27.42
CA VAL A 113 -8.49 27.12 26.02
C VAL A 113 -9.19 28.46 25.79
N LYS A 114 -8.43 29.51 25.44
CA LYS A 114 -8.95 30.90 25.42
C LYS A 114 -9.17 31.48 24.03
N ASP A 115 -8.57 30.89 23.01
CA ASP A 115 -8.75 31.27 21.61
C ASP A 115 -10.00 30.65 20.95
N GLY A 116 -10.73 29.81 21.69
CA GLY A 116 -11.96 29.15 21.22
C GLY A 116 -11.71 27.97 20.27
N THR A 117 -10.45 27.57 20.06
CA THR A 117 -10.10 26.39 19.27
C THR A 117 -10.47 25.11 20.02
N VAL A 118 -10.64 24.01 19.29
CA VAL A 118 -10.78 22.67 19.88
C VAL A 118 -9.42 21.98 19.73
N PRO A 119 -8.70 21.67 20.82
CA PRO A 119 -7.41 21.01 20.73
C PRO A 119 -7.49 19.67 20.01
N GLU A 120 -6.57 19.44 19.08
CA GLU A 120 -6.44 18.21 18.30
C GLU A 120 -5.12 17.53 18.62
N LYS A 121 -5.09 16.19 18.61
CA LYS A 121 -3.85 15.44 18.84
C LYS A 121 -2.78 15.88 17.83
N GLY A 122 -1.59 16.23 18.31
CA GLY A 122 -0.50 16.71 17.46
C GLY A 122 -0.45 18.23 17.27
N ALA A 123 -1.44 18.98 17.72
CA ALA A 123 -1.38 20.45 17.75
C ALA A 123 -0.50 20.95 18.90
N VAL A 124 0.20 22.06 18.73
CA VAL A 124 1.01 22.69 19.77
C VAL A 124 0.28 23.91 20.33
N TYR A 125 0.10 23.92 21.65
CA TYR A 125 -0.49 25.03 22.39
C TYR A 125 0.56 25.67 23.27
N GLU A 126 0.51 27.01 23.34
CA GLU A 126 1.21 27.80 24.34
C GLU A 126 0.26 28.05 25.51
N TYR A 127 0.74 27.85 26.74
CA TYR A 127 -0.08 27.86 27.96
C TYR A 127 0.72 28.34 29.17
N ASP A 128 -0.01 28.65 30.24
CA ASP A 128 0.53 28.96 31.55
C ASP A 128 0.29 27.75 32.49
N LYS A 129 1.29 27.38 33.30
CA LYS A 129 1.15 26.26 34.26
C LYS A 129 0.42 26.75 35.51
N GLY A 130 -0.72 26.15 35.81
CA GLY A 130 -1.55 26.44 36.98
C GLY A 130 -1.84 25.20 37.84
N ILE A 131 -2.70 25.36 38.84
CA ILE A 131 -3.17 24.29 39.72
C ILE A 131 -4.69 24.17 39.57
N ASP A 132 -5.18 22.94 39.35
CA ASP A 132 -6.60 22.64 39.21
C ASP A 132 -7.33 22.96 40.53
N PRO A 133 -8.30 23.89 40.53
CA PRO A 133 -9.00 24.30 41.76
C PRO A 133 -9.90 23.20 42.35
N LYS A 134 -10.24 22.14 41.59
CA LYS A 134 -11.06 21.01 42.06
C LYS A 134 -10.24 19.81 42.53
N LYS A 135 -9.11 19.55 41.89
CA LYS A 135 -8.30 18.33 42.12
C LYS A 135 -6.89 18.59 42.65
N GLY A 136 -6.44 19.86 42.71
CA GLY A 136 -5.13 20.26 43.22
C GLY A 136 -3.93 19.84 42.38
N GLY A 137 -4.15 19.19 41.23
CA GLY A 137 -3.08 18.75 40.31
C GLY A 137 -2.66 19.85 39.32
N PRO A 138 -1.49 19.70 38.66
CA PRO A 138 -1.03 20.66 37.66
C PRO A 138 -1.95 20.68 36.44
N ILE A 139 -2.28 21.88 35.94
CA ILE A 139 -3.18 22.11 34.80
C ILE A 139 -2.62 23.18 33.87
N ALA A 140 -2.89 23.08 32.57
CA ALA A 140 -2.64 24.13 31.60
C ALA A 140 -3.80 25.16 31.60
N THR A 141 -3.46 26.44 31.74
CA THR A 141 -4.40 27.57 31.66
C THR A 141 -3.97 28.54 30.56
N ASN A 142 -4.90 29.41 30.12
CA ASN A 142 -4.66 30.38 29.04
C ASN A 142 -4.09 29.76 27.75
N ALA A 143 -4.47 28.52 27.44
CA ALA A 143 -3.98 27.79 26.30
C ALA A 143 -4.43 28.46 24.99
N VAL A 144 -3.48 28.74 24.11
CA VAL A 144 -3.69 29.32 22.77
C VAL A 144 -2.90 28.49 21.76
N LEU A 145 -3.53 28.20 20.63
CA LEU A 145 -2.94 27.45 19.53
C LEU A 145 -1.79 28.23 18.89
N VAL A 146 -0.63 27.58 18.74
CA VAL A 146 0.55 28.16 18.10
C VAL A 146 0.91 27.41 16.83
N GLU A 147 0.79 26.09 16.84
CA GLU A 147 0.95 25.26 15.65
C GLU A 147 -0.27 24.34 15.55
N ALA A 148 -1.03 24.44 14.46
CA ALA A 148 -2.08 23.49 14.16
C ALA A 148 -1.49 22.08 14.09
N ALA A 149 -2.29 21.06 14.45
CA ALA A 149 -1.88 19.69 14.21
C ALA A 149 -1.43 19.59 12.75
N LYS A 150 -0.23 19.05 12.52
CA LYS A 150 0.14 18.61 11.19
C LYS A 150 -0.84 17.51 10.84
N ILE A 151 -1.96 17.90 10.23
CA ILE A 151 -2.74 17.02 9.41
C ILE A 151 -1.68 16.49 8.44
N ALA A 152 -1.27 15.23 8.62
CA ALA A 152 -0.65 14.48 7.53
C ALA A 152 -1.63 14.70 6.41
N ALA A 153 -1.30 15.61 5.48
CA ALA A 153 -2.27 16.16 4.56
C ALA A 153 -2.97 14.96 4.00
N GLN A 154 -4.26 14.79 4.32
CA GLN A 154 -5.06 13.78 3.68
C GLN A 154 -5.02 14.23 2.23
N ALA A 155 -4.09 13.65 1.48
CA ALA A 155 -3.92 13.91 0.07
C ALA A 155 -5.33 13.83 -0.48
N ALA A 156 -5.77 14.94 -1.09
CA ALA A 156 -7.12 15.10 -1.60
C ALA A 156 -7.56 13.74 -2.13
N VAL A 157 -8.60 13.18 -1.51
CA VAL A 157 -9.00 11.80 -1.71
C VAL A 157 -9.36 11.66 -3.18
N ALA A 158 -8.43 11.19 -4.01
CA ALA A 158 -8.66 10.98 -5.42
C ALA A 158 -9.73 9.89 -5.56
N ASP A 159 -10.53 9.96 -6.61
CA ASP A 159 -11.58 8.97 -6.83
C ASP A 159 -10.93 7.59 -7.09
N PRO A 160 -11.22 6.53 -6.31
CA PRO A 160 -10.73 5.17 -6.61
C PRO A 160 -11.27 4.65 -7.96
N ASN A 161 -12.33 5.27 -8.48
CA ASN A 161 -12.89 5.09 -9.81
C ASN A 161 -12.56 6.24 -10.76
N THR A 162 -11.40 6.89 -10.56
CA THR A 162 -10.93 7.97 -11.44
C THR A 162 -11.23 7.67 -12.90
N LYS A 163 -11.96 8.61 -13.49
CA LYS A 163 -12.32 8.64 -14.90
C LYS A 163 -11.40 9.56 -15.68
N ASP A 164 -10.26 9.97 -15.11
CA ASP A 164 -9.36 10.96 -15.68
C ASP A 164 -9.03 10.66 -17.14
N LEU A 165 -8.65 9.42 -17.44
CA LEU A 165 -8.34 9.00 -18.81
C LEU A 165 -9.56 9.05 -19.73
N PHE A 166 -10.76 8.74 -19.23
CA PHE A 166 -12.01 8.67 -20.00
C PHE A 166 -12.70 10.01 -20.20
N GLU A 167 -12.43 10.95 -19.29
CA GLU A 167 -12.82 12.35 -19.43
C GLU A 167 -11.84 13.07 -20.37
N TRP A 168 -10.56 12.71 -20.31
CA TRP A 168 -9.52 13.29 -21.15
C TRP A 168 -9.50 12.75 -22.59
N ALA A 169 -9.73 11.45 -22.78
CA ALA A 169 -9.69 10.83 -24.10
C ALA A 169 -10.79 9.78 -24.33
N PHE A 170 -11.36 9.79 -25.53
CA PHE A 170 -12.12 8.67 -26.03
C PHE A 170 -11.16 7.56 -26.45
N ILE A 171 -11.24 6.42 -25.75
CA ILE A 171 -10.50 5.21 -26.12
C ILE A 171 -11.54 4.10 -26.22
N PRO A 172 -11.55 3.31 -27.30
CA PRO A 172 -12.46 2.18 -27.43
C PRO A 172 -12.00 1.02 -26.52
N LEU A 173 -11.84 1.25 -25.21
CA LEU A 173 -11.29 0.33 -24.20
C LEU A 173 -12.34 -0.51 -23.46
N PHE A 174 -13.59 -0.02 -23.32
CA PHE A 174 -14.54 -0.54 -22.33
C PHE A 174 -15.95 -0.82 -22.87
N SER A 175 -16.06 -1.25 -24.12
CA SER A 175 -17.21 -2.10 -24.48
C SER A 175 -17.15 -3.33 -23.57
N ARG A 176 -18.22 -3.64 -22.82
CA ARG A 176 -18.30 -4.89 -22.03
C ARG A 176 -18.17 -6.13 -22.91
N ASP A 177 -18.33 -5.95 -24.22
CA ASP A 177 -18.05 -6.97 -25.23
C ASP A 177 -16.54 -6.96 -25.51
N THR A 178 -15.85 -7.82 -24.76
CA THR A 178 -14.48 -8.34 -24.93
C THR A 178 -13.74 -7.92 -26.20
N THR A 179 -12.56 -7.31 -25.97
CA THR A 179 -11.51 -7.01 -26.97
C THR A 179 -11.68 -5.72 -27.74
N SER A 180 -11.78 -4.63 -26.98
CA SER A 180 -11.26 -3.32 -27.37
C SER A 180 -10.01 -3.45 -28.27
N LYS A 181 -10.06 -3.05 -29.54
CA LYS A 181 -8.89 -3.12 -30.44
C LYS A 181 -7.66 -2.45 -29.82
N ALA A 182 -7.85 -1.31 -29.15
CA ALA A 182 -6.78 -0.57 -28.50
C ALA A 182 -6.02 -1.41 -27.45
N ILE A 183 -6.75 -2.07 -26.54
CA ILE A 183 -6.13 -2.91 -25.50
C ILE A 183 -5.44 -4.15 -26.09
N SER A 184 -6.02 -4.75 -27.13
CA SER A 184 -5.42 -5.91 -27.81
C SER A 184 -4.13 -5.51 -28.54
N ASP A 185 -4.14 -4.38 -29.24
CA ASP A 185 -2.96 -3.82 -29.91
C ASP A 185 -1.84 -3.54 -28.89
N LEU A 186 -2.17 -2.96 -27.73
CA LEU A 186 -1.19 -2.72 -26.66
C LEU A 186 -0.62 -4.04 -26.11
N ALA A 187 -1.48 -5.01 -25.81
CA ALA A 187 -1.05 -6.31 -25.30
C ALA A 187 -0.14 -7.06 -26.29
N ALA A 188 -0.41 -6.93 -27.59
CA ALA A 188 0.39 -7.54 -28.65
C ALA A 188 1.74 -6.83 -28.86
N LEU A 189 1.79 -5.51 -28.64
CA LEU A 189 3.02 -4.71 -28.77
C LEU A 189 3.94 -4.83 -27.56
N ALA A 190 3.37 -4.92 -26.35
CA ALA A 190 4.11 -4.99 -25.10
C ALA A 190 4.79 -6.35 -24.87
N LEU A 191 5.74 -6.39 -23.93
CA LEU A 191 6.25 -7.65 -23.39
C LEU A 191 5.11 -8.58 -22.96
N LYS A 192 5.27 -9.87 -23.27
CA LYS A 192 4.24 -10.87 -23.02
C LYS A 192 4.04 -11.11 -21.52
N GLU A 193 2.81 -10.93 -21.07
CA GLU A 193 2.39 -11.08 -19.67
C GLU A 193 0.98 -11.65 -19.56
N ASP A 194 0.62 -12.14 -18.37
CA ASP A 194 -0.76 -12.55 -18.07
C ASP A 194 -1.56 -11.33 -17.59
N TRP A 195 -2.43 -10.82 -18.48
CA TRP A 195 -3.28 -9.66 -18.24
C TRP A 195 -4.69 -10.02 -17.76
N ARG A 196 -4.97 -11.31 -17.59
CA ARG A 196 -6.30 -11.81 -17.24
C ARG A 196 -6.69 -11.42 -15.83
N TYR A 197 -7.97 -11.17 -15.63
CA TYR A 197 -8.54 -10.84 -14.34
C TYR A 197 -9.90 -11.52 -14.15
N ARG A 198 -10.20 -11.94 -12.93
CA ARG A 198 -11.56 -12.25 -12.47
C ARG A 198 -11.67 -11.79 -11.02
N GLU A 199 -12.78 -11.15 -10.68
CA GLU A 199 -12.99 -10.69 -9.29
C GLU A 199 -13.38 -11.88 -8.42
N SER A 200 -14.33 -12.70 -8.90
CA SER A 200 -14.81 -13.91 -8.23
C SER A 200 -14.53 -15.18 -9.04
N SER A 201 -14.57 -16.34 -8.38
CA SER A 201 -14.39 -17.65 -9.04
C SER A 201 -15.51 -18.01 -10.00
N ASN A 202 -16.68 -17.39 -9.83
CA ASN A 202 -17.91 -17.69 -10.55
C ASN A 202 -18.06 -16.83 -11.82
N GLU A 203 -17.13 -15.90 -12.04
CA GLU A 203 -17.06 -15.05 -13.23
C GLU A 203 -16.06 -15.61 -14.25
N ASP A 204 -16.37 -15.37 -15.53
CA ASP A 204 -15.43 -15.59 -16.61
C ASP A 204 -14.23 -14.64 -16.48
N PHE A 205 -13.06 -15.09 -16.96
CA PHE A 205 -11.89 -14.25 -17.02
C PHE A 205 -12.08 -13.12 -18.04
N ASP A 206 -11.84 -11.90 -17.59
CA ASP A 206 -11.58 -10.76 -18.43
C ASP A 206 -10.13 -10.81 -18.94
N GLU A 207 -9.96 -11.05 -20.25
CA GLU A 207 -8.65 -11.27 -20.88
C GLU A 207 -7.63 -10.16 -20.61
N PHE A 208 -8.10 -8.90 -20.48
CA PHE A 208 -7.23 -7.73 -20.33
C PHE A 208 -7.60 -6.85 -19.13
N GLY A 209 -8.26 -7.41 -18.11
CA GLY A 209 -8.74 -6.62 -16.96
C GLY A 209 -7.63 -5.94 -16.17
N ILE A 210 -6.46 -6.59 -16.05
CA ILE A 210 -5.29 -5.99 -15.40
C ILE A 210 -4.72 -4.88 -16.28
N LEU A 211 -4.56 -5.12 -17.59
CA LEU A 211 -3.98 -4.14 -18.51
C LEU A 211 -4.83 -2.86 -18.59
N ARG A 212 -6.16 -2.99 -18.61
CA ARG A 212 -7.08 -1.85 -18.57
C ARG A 212 -6.92 -1.02 -17.30
N SER A 213 -6.84 -1.69 -16.15
CA SER A 213 -6.58 -1.03 -14.86
C SER A 213 -5.21 -0.35 -14.86
N TYR A 214 -4.18 -1.01 -15.39
CA TYR A 214 -2.82 -0.52 -15.49
C TYR A 214 -2.75 0.79 -16.28
N VAL A 215 -3.31 0.83 -17.50
CA VAL A 215 -3.28 2.04 -18.36
C VAL A 215 -4.03 3.19 -17.70
N ARG A 216 -5.22 2.90 -17.14
CA ARG A 216 -6.03 3.90 -16.43
C ARG A 216 -5.25 4.56 -15.30
N PHE A 217 -4.70 3.76 -14.40
CA PHE A 217 -4.04 4.29 -13.21
C PHE A 217 -2.64 4.84 -13.48
N THR A 218 -1.96 4.35 -14.51
CA THR A 218 -0.72 4.99 -15.01
C THR A 218 -1.01 6.41 -15.48
N PHE A 219 -2.09 6.61 -16.24
CA PHE A 219 -2.50 7.96 -16.66
C PHE A 219 -2.82 8.87 -15.47
N THR A 220 -3.57 8.38 -14.48
CA THR A 220 -3.82 9.13 -13.24
C THR A 220 -2.53 9.55 -12.53
N ARG A 221 -1.55 8.64 -12.43
CA ARG A 221 -0.24 8.98 -11.84
C ARG A 221 0.49 10.05 -12.67
N LEU A 222 0.50 9.91 -14.00
CA LEU A 222 1.12 10.89 -14.90
C LEU A 222 0.47 12.27 -14.79
N ARG A 223 -0.86 12.35 -14.62
CA ARG A 223 -1.55 13.60 -14.33
C ARG A 223 -1.07 14.22 -13.02
N HIS A 224 -1.06 13.46 -11.93
CA HIS A 224 -0.60 13.96 -10.64
C HIS A 224 0.85 14.46 -10.65
N GLU A 225 1.71 13.85 -11.44
CA GLU A 225 3.08 14.32 -11.63
C GLU A 225 3.13 15.58 -12.50
N THR A 226 2.40 15.57 -13.63
CA THR A 226 2.37 16.70 -14.57
C THR A 226 1.84 17.98 -13.91
N ASP A 227 0.82 17.87 -13.07
CA ASP A 227 0.23 19.01 -12.34
C ASP A 227 1.24 19.71 -11.40
N LYS A 228 2.35 19.04 -11.05
CA LYS A 228 3.39 19.54 -10.16
C LYS A 228 4.68 19.94 -10.88
N LEU A 229 4.80 19.62 -12.17
CA LEU A 229 6.00 19.83 -12.96
C LEU A 229 5.88 21.10 -13.82
N PRO A 230 7.00 21.78 -14.12
CA PRO A 230 6.97 22.86 -15.08
C PRO A 230 6.59 22.34 -16.49
N PRO A 231 6.00 23.17 -17.37
CA PRO A 231 5.47 22.72 -18.66
C PRO A 231 6.46 21.96 -19.56
N ASN A 232 7.76 22.30 -19.48
CA ASN A 232 8.84 21.65 -20.24
C ASN A 232 9.21 20.25 -19.71
N GLU A 233 8.71 19.86 -18.53
CA GLU A 233 8.91 18.55 -17.91
C GLU A 233 7.62 17.73 -17.78
N ALA A 234 6.51 18.25 -18.34
CA ALA A 234 5.22 17.58 -18.35
C ALA A 234 5.33 16.15 -18.91
N LYS A 235 4.64 15.21 -18.28
CA LYS A 235 4.64 13.79 -18.69
C LYS A 235 3.42 13.39 -19.51
N ILE A 236 2.45 14.29 -19.60
CA ILE A 236 1.38 14.29 -20.59
C ILE A 236 1.59 15.54 -21.42
N VAL A 237 1.91 15.37 -22.71
CA VAL A 237 2.23 16.49 -23.61
C VAL A 237 1.28 16.51 -24.78
N PHE A 238 0.91 17.70 -25.24
CA PHE A 238 0.00 17.88 -26.36
C PHE A 238 0.28 19.19 -27.09
N ASN A 239 -0.16 19.26 -28.34
CA ASN A 239 -0.15 20.46 -29.17
C ASN A 239 -1.54 20.64 -29.80
N ASP A 240 -1.64 21.40 -30.90
CA ASP A 240 -2.93 21.64 -31.56
C ASP A 240 -3.52 20.48 -32.36
N GLN A 241 -2.85 19.35 -32.45
CA GLN A 241 -3.33 18.22 -33.24
C GLN A 241 -3.24 16.90 -32.49
N PHE A 242 -2.25 16.77 -31.64
CA PHE A 242 -1.87 15.50 -31.04
C PHE A 242 -1.65 15.63 -29.54
N ALA A 243 -1.80 14.51 -28.84
CA ALA A 243 -1.41 14.33 -27.46
C ALA A 243 -0.70 12.99 -27.27
N VAL A 244 0.19 12.91 -26.30
CA VAL A 244 0.93 11.68 -26.00
C VAL A 244 1.29 11.59 -24.52
N PHE A 245 1.28 10.36 -24.02
CA PHE A 245 1.93 10.01 -22.76
C PHE A 245 2.66 8.67 -22.89
N ASN A 246 3.65 8.45 -22.04
CA ASN A 246 4.40 7.19 -21.97
C ASN A 246 3.63 6.17 -21.13
N THR A 247 3.38 4.97 -21.65
CA THR A 247 2.59 3.94 -20.94
C THR A 247 3.34 3.26 -19.80
N GLY A 248 4.67 3.43 -19.72
CA GLY A 248 5.54 2.67 -18.82
C GLY A 248 5.74 1.20 -19.23
N LEU A 249 5.04 0.72 -20.26
CA LEU A 249 5.29 -0.57 -20.89
C LEU A 249 6.33 -0.43 -21.99
N VAL A 250 6.96 -1.54 -22.33
CA VAL A 250 8.00 -1.63 -23.36
C VAL A 250 7.71 -2.77 -24.32
N ASP A 251 8.23 -2.67 -25.54
CA ASP A 251 8.18 -3.74 -26.52
C ASP A 251 9.22 -4.84 -26.22
N ARG A 252 9.32 -5.84 -27.11
CA ARG A 252 10.29 -6.94 -26.98
C ARG A 252 11.76 -6.52 -27.00
N PHE A 253 12.06 -5.30 -27.43
CA PHE A 253 13.41 -4.73 -27.44
C PHE A 253 13.63 -3.75 -26.28
N TYR A 254 12.71 -3.71 -25.31
CA TYR A 254 12.70 -2.77 -24.20
C TYR A 254 12.57 -1.31 -24.63
N GLU A 255 12.03 -1.05 -25.83
CA GLU A 255 11.74 0.31 -26.28
C GLU A 255 10.39 0.80 -25.70
N PRO A 256 10.31 2.04 -25.20
CA PRO A 256 9.09 2.55 -24.57
C PRO A 256 7.89 2.60 -25.53
N ILE A 257 6.74 2.14 -25.04
CA ILE A 257 5.47 2.23 -25.75
C ILE A 257 4.74 3.49 -25.29
N TYR A 258 4.33 4.30 -26.27
CA TYR A 258 3.59 5.54 -26.05
C TYR A 258 2.12 5.36 -26.43
N ALA A 259 1.23 5.97 -25.65
CA ALA A 259 -0.17 6.12 -26.01
C ALA A 259 -0.33 7.43 -26.80
N PHE A 260 -0.64 7.31 -28.09
CA PHE A 260 -0.73 8.42 -29.01
C PHE A 260 -2.17 8.76 -29.37
N PHE A 261 -2.50 10.03 -29.32
CA PHE A 261 -3.85 10.57 -29.47
C PHE A 261 -3.87 11.70 -30.47
N GLU A 262 -5.02 11.92 -31.08
CA GLU A 262 -5.31 13.07 -31.93
C GLU A 262 -6.54 13.83 -31.41
N ARG A 263 -6.69 15.10 -31.79
CA ARG A 263 -7.85 15.89 -31.40
C ARG A 263 -9.14 15.16 -31.79
N ASN A 264 -10.08 15.14 -30.85
CA ASN A 264 -11.41 14.63 -31.12
C ASN A 264 -12.21 15.71 -31.87
N ASP A 265 -12.60 15.40 -33.09
CA ASP A 265 -13.36 16.26 -34.00
C ASP A 265 -14.86 16.00 -33.96
N ARG A 266 -15.32 15.05 -33.11
CA ARG A 266 -16.71 14.67 -32.97
C ARG A 266 -17.45 15.62 -32.02
N PRO A 267 -18.41 16.44 -32.49
CA PRO A 267 -19.10 17.42 -31.65
C PRO A 267 -19.95 16.80 -30.53
N SER A 268 -20.35 15.53 -30.69
CA SER A 268 -21.18 14.80 -29.73
C SER A 268 -20.40 14.14 -28.59
N GLN A 269 -19.07 14.19 -28.61
CA GLN A 269 -18.24 13.58 -27.58
C GLN A 269 -17.53 14.66 -26.74
N PRO A 270 -17.66 14.63 -25.40
CA PRO A 270 -17.06 15.65 -24.53
C PRO A 270 -15.53 15.54 -24.42
N GLN A 271 -14.95 14.39 -24.78
CA GLN A 271 -13.51 14.16 -24.64
C GLN A 271 -12.72 14.96 -25.70
N PRO A 272 -11.70 15.75 -25.31
CA PRO A 272 -10.90 16.55 -26.26
C PRO A 272 -9.97 15.72 -27.15
N TRP A 273 -9.62 14.51 -26.73
CA TRP A 273 -8.70 13.62 -27.44
C TRP A 273 -9.39 12.31 -27.83
N ARG A 274 -8.96 11.72 -28.94
CA ARG A 274 -9.33 10.36 -29.33
C ARG A 274 -8.08 9.52 -29.53
N TRP A 275 -8.12 8.28 -29.05
CA TRP A 275 -7.03 7.34 -29.22
C TRP A 275 -6.77 7.08 -30.69
N ARG A 276 -5.50 7.19 -31.06
CA ARG A 276 -5.00 6.99 -32.42
C ARG A 276 -4.25 5.68 -32.52
N SER A 277 -3.26 5.46 -31.65
CA SER A 277 -2.47 4.23 -31.63
C SER A 277 -1.66 4.06 -30.34
N PHE A 278 -1.20 2.84 -30.07
CA PHE A 278 -0.03 2.61 -29.23
C PHE A 278 1.16 2.36 -30.14
N CYS A 279 2.27 3.09 -29.93
CA CYS A 279 3.41 3.02 -30.84
C CYS A 279 4.75 3.21 -30.11
N VAL A 280 5.80 2.69 -30.74
CA VAL A 280 7.20 2.93 -30.35
C VAL A 280 7.75 4.05 -31.21
N SER A 281 8.49 5.00 -30.62
CA SER A 281 9.00 6.17 -31.35
C SER A 281 9.89 5.76 -32.53
N GLY A 282 9.66 6.37 -33.69
CA GLY A 282 10.41 6.10 -34.93
C GLY A 282 10.01 4.81 -35.67
N GLN A 283 9.20 3.93 -35.07
CA GLN A 283 8.75 2.68 -35.68
C GLN A 283 7.39 2.81 -36.38
N GLY A 284 7.30 2.32 -37.61
CA GLY A 284 6.07 2.39 -38.42
C GLY A 284 5.61 3.84 -38.72
N PRO A 285 4.44 4.02 -39.35
CA PRO A 285 3.92 5.35 -39.67
C PRO A 285 3.65 6.20 -38.42
N GLU A 286 2.99 5.60 -37.42
CA GLU A 286 2.56 6.29 -36.20
C GLU A 286 3.73 6.66 -35.29
N GLY A 287 4.74 5.79 -35.14
CA GLY A 287 5.94 6.10 -34.37
C GLY A 287 6.81 7.17 -35.03
N LYS A 288 6.90 7.19 -36.36
CA LYS A 288 7.59 8.28 -37.10
C LYS A 288 6.89 9.62 -36.91
N LEU A 289 5.56 9.64 -36.98
CA LEU A 289 4.78 10.85 -36.71
C LEU A 289 5.01 11.33 -35.27
N LEU A 290 4.87 10.44 -34.28
CA LEU A 290 5.19 10.74 -32.88
C LEU A 290 6.58 11.37 -32.71
N HIS A 291 7.62 10.76 -33.30
CA HIS A 291 9.00 11.23 -33.22
C HIS A 291 9.19 12.63 -33.82
N GLN A 292 8.48 12.95 -34.91
CA GLN A 292 8.55 14.26 -35.57
C GLN A 292 7.76 15.33 -34.81
N THR A 293 6.65 14.94 -34.17
CA THR A 293 5.73 15.85 -33.50
C THR A 293 6.21 16.27 -32.11
N PHE A 294 6.79 15.36 -31.31
CA PHE A 294 7.13 15.61 -29.91
C PHE A 294 8.62 15.46 -29.63
N LYS A 295 9.29 16.55 -29.24
CA LYS A 295 10.69 16.58 -28.80
C LYS A 295 10.85 17.58 -27.63
N PRO A 296 11.29 17.13 -26.44
CA PRO A 296 11.53 15.73 -26.04
C PRO A 296 10.23 14.91 -25.93
N LEU A 297 10.35 13.57 -25.93
CA LEU A 297 9.23 12.68 -25.64
C LEU A 297 8.93 12.65 -24.14
N PRO A 298 7.66 12.46 -23.72
CA PRO A 298 7.31 12.43 -22.30
C PRO A 298 7.95 11.22 -21.60
N LYS A 299 8.34 11.45 -20.33
CA LYS A 299 8.89 10.40 -19.47
C LYS A 299 7.77 9.51 -18.90
N ALA A 300 8.13 8.29 -18.51
CA ALA A 300 7.22 7.38 -17.79
C ALA A 300 6.88 7.91 -16.38
N ALA A 301 5.82 7.36 -15.79
CA ALA A 301 5.43 7.62 -14.41
C ALA A 301 6.55 7.18 -13.44
N SER A 302 6.73 7.90 -12.34
CA SER A 302 7.67 7.57 -11.27
C SER A 302 6.90 7.29 -10.00
N TYR A 303 6.80 6.03 -9.58
CA TYR A 303 5.93 5.67 -8.45
C TYR A 303 6.53 5.95 -7.07
N PHE A 304 7.85 5.84 -6.93
CA PHE A 304 8.57 6.01 -5.68
C PHE A 304 9.51 7.21 -5.74
N THR A 305 9.88 7.71 -4.57
CA THR A 305 10.75 8.87 -4.38
C THR A 305 12.01 8.54 -3.59
N ASN A 306 11.91 7.57 -2.67
CA ASN A 306 13.00 7.12 -1.83
C ASN A 306 12.96 5.60 -1.67
N ILE A 307 13.91 5.06 -0.90
CA ILE A 307 14.00 3.62 -0.68
C ILE A 307 12.89 3.07 0.22
N ASP A 308 12.32 3.87 1.12
CA ASP A 308 11.24 3.46 2.04
C ASP A 308 9.92 3.19 1.31
N ASP A 309 9.79 3.66 0.07
CA ASP A 309 8.65 3.36 -0.82
C ASP A 309 8.76 1.95 -1.44
N LEU A 310 9.94 1.33 -1.38
CA LEU A 310 10.24 0.03 -2.02
C LEU A 310 10.74 -1.04 -1.05
N TYR A 311 11.46 -0.63 0.00
CA TYR A 311 12.03 -1.50 1.01
C TYR A 311 11.17 -1.46 2.28
N PHE A 312 10.69 -2.63 2.68
CA PHE A 312 9.97 -2.79 3.94
C PHE A 312 10.95 -3.13 5.06
N ASP A 313 11.09 -2.23 6.03
CA ASP A 313 11.88 -2.46 7.24
C ASP A 313 11.09 -3.30 8.24
N ALA A 314 11.45 -4.58 8.38
CA ALA A 314 10.73 -5.49 9.27
C ALA A 314 10.85 -5.12 10.77
N ASP A 315 11.89 -4.37 11.14
CA ASP A 315 12.19 -3.99 12.52
C ASP A 315 11.52 -2.68 12.95
N ALA A 316 10.99 -1.91 12.00
CA ALA A 316 10.24 -0.69 12.28
C ALA A 316 8.96 -0.96 13.10
N SER A 317 8.49 0.08 13.79
CA SER A 317 7.24 -0.01 14.57
C SER A 317 6.07 -0.31 13.66
N PHE A 318 5.12 -1.11 14.15
CA PHE A 318 3.96 -1.53 13.39
C PHE A 318 2.69 -1.34 14.22
N VAL A 319 1.74 -0.60 13.69
CA VAL A 319 0.43 -0.35 14.32
C VAL A 319 -0.67 -0.92 13.44
N GLU A 320 -1.65 -1.57 14.04
CA GLU A 320 -2.79 -2.14 13.35
C GLU A 320 -4.08 -1.53 13.87
N ASP A 321 -4.88 -0.93 12.98
CA ASP A 321 -6.29 -0.66 13.27
C ASP A 321 -7.10 -1.94 13.02
N VAL A 322 -6.93 -2.90 13.94
CA VAL A 322 -7.51 -4.24 13.79
C VAL A 322 -9.02 -4.16 13.63
N ASN A 323 -9.70 -3.24 14.32
CA ASN A 323 -11.15 -3.14 14.25
C ASN A 323 -11.61 -2.76 12.84
N HIS A 324 -10.96 -1.76 12.23
CA HIS A 324 -11.24 -1.40 10.85
C HIS A 324 -10.91 -2.55 9.89
N ILE A 325 -9.74 -3.18 10.02
CA ILE A 325 -9.29 -4.28 9.14
C ILE A 325 -10.24 -5.48 9.21
N VAL A 326 -10.75 -5.80 10.39
CA VAL A 326 -11.68 -6.92 10.60
C VAL A 326 -13.06 -6.59 10.03
N LEU A 327 -13.73 -5.56 10.56
CA LEU A 327 -15.14 -5.32 10.23
C LEU A 327 -15.33 -4.79 8.81
N ASP A 328 -14.53 -3.80 8.36
CA ASP A 328 -14.61 -3.31 6.97
C ASP A 328 -14.16 -4.40 5.98
N GLY A 329 -13.17 -5.22 6.35
CA GLY A 329 -12.71 -6.33 5.54
C GLY A 329 -13.79 -7.38 5.31
N ILE A 330 -14.56 -7.75 6.34
CA ILE A 330 -15.70 -8.68 6.22
C ILE A 330 -16.79 -8.07 5.33
N LYS A 331 -17.24 -6.85 5.63
CA LYS A 331 -18.32 -6.16 4.90
C LYS A 331 -18.02 -6.00 3.41
N ARG A 332 -16.74 -5.99 3.04
CA ARG A 332 -16.27 -5.86 1.66
C ARG A 332 -15.79 -7.16 1.03
N ASP A 333 -16.12 -8.30 1.64
CA ASP A 333 -15.83 -9.64 1.12
C ASP A 333 -14.34 -9.91 0.88
N ARG A 334 -13.50 -9.51 1.84
CA ARG A 334 -12.04 -9.54 1.69
C ARG A 334 -11.34 -10.68 2.41
N TYR A 335 -12.10 -11.52 3.11
CA TYR A 335 -11.60 -12.69 3.82
C TYR A 335 -12.02 -13.97 3.08
N PRO A 336 -11.19 -15.02 3.11
CA PRO A 336 -11.62 -16.34 2.66
C PRO A 336 -12.88 -16.78 3.40
N HIS A 337 -13.85 -17.35 2.69
CA HIS A 337 -15.10 -17.81 3.32
C HIS A 337 -14.87 -18.89 4.38
N ALA A 338 -13.91 -19.79 4.16
CA ALA A 338 -13.48 -20.76 5.18
C ALA A 338 -12.92 -20.10 6.46
N PHE A 339 -12.28 -18.93 6.34
CA PHE A 339 -11.79 -18.19 7.50
C PHE A 339 -12.95 -17.58 8.30
N LEU A 340 -13.99 -17.10 7.60
CA LEU A 340 -15.21 -16.62 8.23
C LEU A 340 -15.97 -17.76 8.92
N ASP A 341 -15.95 -18.97 8.34
CA ASP A 341 -16.53 -20.17 8.94
C ASP A 341 -15.91 -20.48 10.30
N ASP A 342 -14.58 -20.55 10.34
CA ASP A 342 -13.82 -20.91 11.55
C ASP A 342 -13.85 -19.81 12.64
N TYR A 343 -13.74 -18.53 12.25
CA TYR A 343 -13.45 -17.45 13.19
C TYR A 343 -14.57 -16.42 13.38
N ALA A 344 -15.60 -16.41 12.51
CA ALA A 344 -16.69 -15.43 12.56
C ALA A 344 -18.06 -16.06 12.84
N GLY A 345 -18.12 -17.29 13.36
CA GLY A 345 -19.35 -17.95 13.80
C GLY A 345 -20.10 -18.71 12.71
N GLY A 346 -19.37 -19.23 11.71
CA GLY A 346 -19.89 -20.01 10.60
C GLY A 346 -20.16 -19.19 9.32
N PHE A 347 -20.05 -19.86 8.17
CA PHE A 347 -20.32 -19.31 6.84
C PHE A 347 -21.20 -20.25 6.00
N SER A 348 -22.24 -19.70 5.36
CA SER A 348 -23.19 -20.42 4.50
C SER A 348 -23.16 -19.85 3.08
N GLU A 349 -22.62 -20.64 2.16
CA GLU A 349 -22.58 -20.28 0.73
C GLU A 349 -23.98 -20.04 0.15
N GLU A 350 -24.98 -20.80 0.62
CA GLU A 350 -26.36 -20.68 0.16
C GLU A 350 -26.98 -19.34 0.57
N GLU A 351 -26.73 -18.88 1.80
CA GLU A 351 -27.23 -17.61 2.30
C GLU A 351 -26.45 -16.43 1.71
N TYR A 352 -25.12 -16.56 1.63
CA TYR A 352 -24.26 -15.60 0.97
C TYR A 352 -24.71 -15.36 -0.47
N SER A 353 -24.94 -16.42 -1.25
CA SER A 353 -25.34 -16.31 -2.66
C SER A 353 -26.67 -15.58 -2.87
N LYS A 354 -27.58 -15.58 -1.87
CA LYS A 354 -28.89 -14.89 -1.96
C LYS A 354 -28.75 -13.38 -1.80
N SER A 355 -27.90 -12.93 -0.87
CA SER A 355 -27.71 -11.49 -0.60
C SER A 355 -26.33 -11.20 0.02
N PRO A 356 -25.23 -11.23 -0.78
CA PRO A 356 -23.86 -11.17 -0.26
C PRO A 356 -23.60 -10.00 0.69
N ALA A 357 -23.99 -8.78 0.30
CA ALA A 357 -23.76 -7.58 1.09
C ALA A 357 -24.49 -7.61 2.45
N GLN A 358 -25.75 -8.07 2.47
CA GLN A 358 -26.52 -8.16 3.72
C GLN A 358 -26.01 -9.29 4.61
N TYR A 359 -25.61 -10.41 4.00
CA TYR A 359 -25.05 -11.55 4.71
C TYR A 359 -23.73 -11.20 5.42
N LEU A 360 -22.82 -10.53 4.72
CA LEU A 360 -21.54 -10.09 5.28
C LEU A 360 -21.70 -9.00 6.34
N GLU A 361 -22.67 -8.08 6.18
CA GLU A 361 -23.03 -7.11 7.21
C GLU A 361 -23.48 -7.83 8.50
N ALA A 362 -24.32 -8.86 8.38
CA ALA A 362 -24.78 -9.65 9.51
C ALA A 362 -23.65 -10.44 10.20
N ILE A 363 -22.68 -10.97 9.44
CA ILE A 363 -21.47 -11.60 10.02
C ILE A 363 -20.67 -10.57 10.82
N ALA A 364 -20.42 -9.39 10.26
CA ALA A 364 -19.67 -8.34 10.93
C ALA A 364 -20.37 -7.88 12.22
N ASP A 365 -21.69 -7.68 12.18
CA ASP A 365 -22.49 -7.29 13.35
C ASP A 365 -22.52 -8.38 14.43
N ARG A 366 -22.57 -9.66 14.03
CA ARG A 366 -22.48 -10.80 14.97
C ARG A 366 -21.12 -10.82 15.66
N LEU A 367 -20.05 -10.64 14.89
CA LEU A 367 -18.69 -10.63 15.39
C LEU A 367 -18.46 -9.47 16.37
N ASP A 368 -18.95 -8.26 16.06
CA ASP A 368 -18.81 -7.05 16.90
C ASP A 368 -19.55 -7.16 18.24
N LYS A 369 -20.64 -7.95 18.29
CA LYS A 369 -21.43 -8.17 19.52
C LYS A 369 -20.91 -9.30 20.41
N ASP A 370 -20.00 -10.13 19.92
CA ASP A 370 -19.41 -11.25 20.67
C ASP A 370 -17.91 -11.02 20.89
N ASP A 371 -17.58 -10.42 22.03
CA ASP A 371 -16.21 -10.15 22.48
C ASP A 371 -15.28 -11.37 22.40
N ALA A 372 -15.76 -12.58 22.70
CA ALA A 372 -14.93 -13.78 22.70
C ALA A 372 -14.61 -14.21 21.26
N MET A 373 -15.61 -14.17 20.38
CA MET A 373 -15.43 -14.43 18.96
C MET A 373 -14.51 -13.38 18.32
N PHE A 374 -14.75 -12.10 18.59
CA PHE A 374 -13.94 -10.99 18.09
C PHE A 374 -12.47 -11.15 18.52
N ARG A 375 -12.22 -11.47 19.80
CA ARG A 375 -10.86 -11.73 20.30
C ARG A 375 -10.18 -12.88 19.56
N ARG A 376 -10.90 -13.98 19.28
CA ARG A 376 -10.33 -15.12 18.52
C ARG A 376 -9.94 -14.72 17.10
N PHE A 377 -10.83 -14.03 16.39
CA PHE A 377 -10.56 -13.52 15.04
C PHE A 377 -9.34 -12.61 15.04
N ARG A 378 -9.33 -11.63 15.94
CA ARG A 378 -8.21 -10.69 16.10
C ARG A 378 -6.90 -11.41 16.38
N ASN A 379 -6.87 -12.35 17.33
CA ASN A 379 -5.64 -13.06 17.65
C ASN A 379 -5.08 -13.82 16.44
N ARG A 380 -5.94 -14.51 15.68
CA ARG A 380 -5.50 -15.23 14.49
C ARG A 380 -4.95 -14.30 13.41
N LEU A 381 -5.55 -13.13 13.24
CA LEU A 381 -5.07 -12.10 12.32
C LEU A 381 -3.73 -11.52 12.78
N SER A 382 -3.58 -11.16 14.06
CA SER A 382 -2.32 -10.67 14.62
C SER A 382 -1.21 -11.73 14.50
N ASP A 383 -1.52 -13.02 14.68
CA ASP A 383 -0.57 -14.12 14.46
C ASP A 383 -0.14 -14.22 12.99
N ALA A 384 -1.08 -14.08 12.04
CA ALA A 384 -0.78 -14.05 10.61
C ALA A 384 0.11 -12.87 10.23
N ILE A 385 -0.13 -11.69 10.81
CA ILE A 385 0.69 -10.48 10.60
C ILE A 385 2.09 -10.69 11.17
N LEU A 386 2.21 -11.26 12.36
CA LEU A 386 3.50 -11.58 12.98
C LEU A 386 4.30 -12.57 12.12
N LEU A 387 3.65 -13.62 11.60
CA LEU A 387 4.28 -14.57 10.70
C LEU A 387 4.71 -13.90 9.39
N ALA A 388 3.87 -13.03 8.82
CA ALA A 388 4.22 -12.25 7.63
C ALA A 388 5.48 -11.41 7.89
N ARG A 389 5.54 -10.67 9.00
CA ARG A 389 6.72 -9.86 9.35
C ARG A 389 7.99 -10.69 9.50
N LYS A 390 7.91 -11.89 10.11
CA LYS A 390 9.04 -12.84 10.18
C LYS A 390 9.48 -13.33 8.80
N ARG A 391 8.54 -13.57 7.88
CA ARG A 391 8.88 -13.94 6.49
C ARG A 391 9.62 -12.81 5.78
N VAL A 392 9.20 -11.57 6.02
CA VAL A 392 9.79 -10.37 5.42
C VAL A 392 11.18 -10.09 5.96
N SER A 393 11.41 -10.25 7.27
CA SER A 393 12.76 -10.11 7.84
C SER A 393 13.73 -11.15 7.29
N TRP A 394 13.24 -12.34 6.94
CA TRP A 394 14.03 -13.38 6.28
C TRP A 394 14.25 -13.10 4.78
N ASN A 395 13.22 -12.62 4.09
CA ASN A 395 13.26 -12.32 2.66
C ASN A 395 12.53 -11.01 2.37
N TYR A 396 13.30 -9.94 2.15
CA TYR A 396 12.78 -8.61 1.85
C TYR A 396 11.89 -8.57 0.59
N ARG A 397 12.02 -9.54 -0.33
CA ARG A 397 11.18 -9.65 -1.54
C ARG A 397 9.79 -10.26 -1.26
N SER A 398 9.53 -10.74 -0.03
CA SER A 398 8.22 -11.27 0.34
C SER A 398 7.15 -10.20 0.47
N VAL A 399 7.52 -8.93 0.63
CA VAL A 399 6.60 -7.79 0.53
C VAL A 399 6.56 -7.31 -0.91
N VAL A 400 5.36 -6.99 -1.38
CA VAL A 400 5.17 -6.40 -2.72
C VAL A 400 4.80 -4.92 -2.59
N PRO A 401 5.58 -3.97 -3.14
CA PRO A 401 5.17 -2.58 -3.20
C PRO A 401 4.00 -2.41 -4.18
N GLN A 402 3.08 -1.53 -3.84
CA GLN A 402 1.96 -1.12 -4.67
C GLN A 402 1.77 0.39 -4.60
N TYR A 403 1.19 0.96 -5.65
CA TYR A 403 0.77 2.35 -5.67
C TYR A 403 -0.74 2.39 -5.47
N TYR A 404 -1.20 3.23 -4.54
CA TYR A 404 -2.62 3.47 -4.31
C TYR A 404 -3.05 4.80 -4.95
N PRO A 405 -3.75 4.76 -6.10
CA PRO A 405 -4.10 5.97 -6.86
C PRO A 405 -4.92 6.97 -6.05
N ARG A 406 -5.80 6.46 -5.16
CA ARG A 406 -6.71 7.26 -4.33
C ARG A 406 -6.00 8.31 -3.47
N HIS A 407 -4.84 7.96 -2.93
CA HIS A 407 -4.08 8.87 -2.07
C HIS A 407 -2.75 9.26 -2.69
N ASN A 408 -2.55 8.91 -3.97
CA ASN A 408 -1.32 9.17 -4.71
C ASN A 408 -0.07 8.75 -3.92
N ARG A 409 -0.15 7.61 -3.22
CA ARG A 409 0.88 7.14 -2.27
C ARG A 409 1.30 5.71 -2.53
N MET A 410 2.55 5.40 -2.21
CA MET A 410 3.04 4.03 -2.14
C MET A 410 2.52 3.33 -0.87
N SER A 411 2.39 2.02 -0.96
CA SER A 411 1.99 1.13 0.11
C SER A 411 2.60 -0.24 -0.16
N PHE A 412 2.53 -1.10 0.84
CA PHE A 412 3.07 -2.45 0.79
C PHE A 412 1.94 -3.48 0.89
N LEU A 413 2.16 -4.65 0.32
CA LEU A 413 1.32 -5.83 0.44
C LEU A 413 2.08 -6.89 1.23
N LEU A 414 1.66 -7.13 2.47
CA LEU A 414 2.21 -8.16 3.34
C LEU A 414 1.45 -9.47 3.15
N PRO A 415 2.12 -10.60 2.93
CA PRO A 415 1.45 -11.87 2.65
C PRO A 415 0.90 -12.50 3.94
N LEU A 416 -0.43 -12.57 4.06
CA LEU A 416 -1.10 -13.15 5.22
C LEU A 416 -1.45 -14.63 4.99
N ALA A 417 -0.97 -15.48 5.88
CA ALA A 417 -1.37 -16.86 6.03
C ALA A 417 -2.44 -16.96 7.12
N LEU A 418 -3.71 -17.05 6.72
CA LEU A 418 -4.87 -16.93 7.60
C LEU A 418 -5.42 -18.29 8.03
N LEU A 419 -5.42 -19.26 7.13
CA LEU A 419 -5.94 -20.60 7.39
C LEU A 419 -4.80 -21.55 7.74
N ASP A 420 -3.81 -21.64 6.86
CA ASP A 420 -2.66 -22.53 6.97
C ASP A 420 -1.37 -21.71 6.90
N ASP A 421 -0.44 -21.92 7.84
CA ASP A 421 0.79 -21.13 7.95
C ASP A 421 1.72 -21.24 6.73
N THR A 422 1.52 -22.21 5.84
CA THR A 422 2.30 -22.43 4.62
C THR A 422 1.69 -21.79 3.38
N LYS A 423 0.41 -21.42 3.43
CA LYS A 423 -0.35 -20.87 2.30
C LYS A 423 -0.73 -19.41 2.55
N ILE A 424 -0.52 -18.58 1.54
CA ILE A 424 -0.98 -17.19 1.59
C ILE A 424 -2.43 -17.13 1.11
N ASP A 425 -3.30 -16.50 1.89
CA ASP A 425 -4.74 -16.41 1.63
C ASP A 425 -5.19 -14.99 1.30
N ALA A 426 -4.48 -13.99 1.84
CA ALA A 426 -4.79 -12.58 1.66
C ALA A 426 -3.53 -11.72 1.74
N ALA A 427 -3.65 -10.44 1.43
CA ALA A 427 -2.58 -9.46 1.59
C ALA A 427 -3.01 -8.32 2.50
N LEU A 428 -2.20 -7.98 3.50
CA LEU A 428 -2.39 -6.77 4.28
C LEU A 428 -1.79 -5.58 3.54
N VAL A 429 -2.59 -4.55 3.31
CA VAL A 429 -2.15 -3.25 2.83
C VAL A 429 -1.53 -2.50 3.99
N VAL A 430 -0.25 -2.17 3.85
CA VAL A 430 0.51 -1.47 4.88
C VAL A 430 1.03 -0.14 4.33
N GLN A 431 0.83 0.92 5.08
CA GLN A 431 1.30 2.26 4.74
C GLN A 431 2.49 2.62 5.62
N SER A 432 3.51 3.23 5.02
CA SER A 432 4.64 3.80 5.73
C SER A 432 4.38 5.24 6.13
N GLU A 433 4.84 5.61 7.32
CA GLU A 433 4.84 6.97 7.85
C GLU A 433 6.14 7.23 8.61
N ARG A 434 6.63 8.47 8.60
CA ARG A 434 7.75 8.89 9.43
C ARG A 434 7.20 9.69 10.61
N VAL A 435 7.47 9.23 11.82
CA VAL A 435 6.85 9.73 13.07
C VAL A 435 7.92 10.24 14.04
N GLY A 436 7.56 11.26 14.82
CA GLY A 436 8.41 11.85 15.85
C GLY A 436 9.48 12.81 15.32
N SER A 437 10.17 13.50 16.23
CA SER A 437 11.22 14.47 15.92
C SER A 437 12.39 13.85 15.14
N GLU A 438 12.68 12.57 15.39
CA GLU A 438 13.73 11.80 14.70
C GLU A 438 13.28 11.20 13.36
N SER A 439 12.03 11.44 12.92
CA SER A 439 11.47 10.92 11.66
C SER A 439 11.62 9.40 11.50
N LYS A 440 11.40 8.65 12.58
CA LYS A 440 11.52 7.18 12.58
C LYS A 440 10.44 6.56 11.70
N LEU A 441 10.82 5.54 10.96
CA LEU A 441 9.90 4.80 10.10
C LEU A 441 8.93 3.99 10.98
N SER A 442 7.64 4.11 10.68
CA SER A 442 6.56 3.36 11.29
C SER A 442 5.61 2.89 10.19
N TYR A 443 5.02 1.72 10.41
CA TYR A 443 4.06 1.13 9.50
C TYR A 443 2.68 1.05 10.14
N GLN A 444 1.65 1.26 9.32
CA GLN A 444 0.26 1.08 9.71
C GLN A 444 -0.42 0.06 8.79
N GLY A 445 -0.98 -1.00 9.38
CA GLY A 445 -1.94 -1.86 8.70
C GLY A 445 -3.21 -1.08 8.40
N TYR A 446 -3.55 -0.92 7.12
CA TYR A 446 -4.65 -0.08 6.68
C TYR A 446 -5.90 -0.90 6.33
N THR A 447 -5.73 -1.96 5.53
CA THR A 447 -6.83 -2.85 5.14
C THR A 447 -6.30 -4.17 4.63
N ILE A 448 -7.17 -5.15 4.43
CA ILE A 448 -6.83 -6.46 3.85
C ILE A 448 -7.36 -6.55 2.41
N PHE A 449 -6.66 -7.26 1.52
CA PHE A 449 -7.09 -7.52 0.14
C PHE A 449 -7.11 -9.02 -0.18
N PRO A 450 -8.10 -9.48 -0.96
CA PRO A 450 -7.99 -10.74 -1.69
C PRO A 450 -6.75 -10.73 -2.61
N LEU A 451 -6.16 -11.89 -2.85
CA LEU A 451 -4.93 -11.99 -3.64
C LEU A 451 -5.07 -11.52 -5.09
N THR A 452 -6.25 -11.72 -5.70
CA THR A 452 -6.56 -11.21 -7.05
C THR A 452 -6.47 -9.68 -7.10
N TYR A 453 -7.03 -9.01 -6.09
CA TYR A 453 -6.97 -7.56 -5.96
C TYR A 453 -5.53 -7.09 -5.68
N ALA A 454 -4.82 -7.78 -4.77
CA ALA A 454 -3.43 -7.50 -4.46
C ALA A 454 -2.54 -7.58 -5.71
N TYR A 455 -2.69 -8.63 -6.53
CA TYR A 455 -1.94 -8.81 -7.77
C TYR A 455 -2.23 -7.69 -8.79
N ARG A 456 -3.52 -7.36 -9.02
CA ARG A 456 -3.94 -6.28 -9.93
C ARG A 456 -3.30 -4.94 -9.55
N ASN A 457 -3.25 -4.61 -8.25
CA ASN A 457 -2.69 -3.34 -7.77
C ASN A 457 -1.15 -3.34 -7.77
N ALA A 458 -0.52 -4.43 -7.36
CA ALA A 458 0.94 -4.59 -7.38
C ALA A 458 1.51 -4.41 -8.79
N ARG A 459 0.83 -4.98 -9.79
CA ARG A 459 1.30 -4.93 -11.18
C ARG A 459 1.44 -3.51 -11.71
N LEU A 460 0.75 -2.52 -11.15
CA LEU A 460 0.89 -1.13 -11.54
C LEU A 460 2.31 -0.57 -11.36
N VAL A 461 3.03 -1.04 -10.33
CA VAL A 461 4.38 -0.57 -10.00
C VAL A 461 5.44 -1.47 -10.61
N ALA A 462 5.30 -2.79 -10.46
CA ALA A 462 6.24 -3.76 -10.99
C ALA A 462 5.57 -5.10 -11.25
N LYS A 463 6.12 -5.87 -12.20
CA LYS A 463 5.77 -7.28 -12.38
C LYS A 463 6.22 -8.05 -11.11
N PRO A 464 5.31 -8.69 -10.35
CA PRO A 464 5.66 -9.27 -9.04
C PRO A 464 6.57 -10.50 -9.06
N ILE A 465 7.01 -10.98 -10.24
CA ILE A 465 7.74 -12.24 -10.40
C ILE A 465 9.00 -11.99 -11.23
N SER A 466 10.15 -12.51 -10.77
CA SER A 466 11.39 -12.55 -11.55
C SER A 466 11.26 -13.58 -12.67
N ASP A 467 11.54 -13.16 -13.90
CA ASP A 467 11.39 -14.00 -15.09
C ASP A 467 12.70 -14.59 -15.63
N TRP A 468 13.84 -14.28 -14.99
CA TRP A 468 15.17 -14.63 -15.49
C TRP A 468 16.00 -15.53 -14.54
N LEU A 469 15.74 -15.50 -13.22
CA LEU A 469 16.37 -16.39 -12.22
C LEU A 469 15.40 -17.44 -11.69
N ASP A 470 14.89 -18.26 -12.59
CA ASP A 470 14.05 -19.39 -12.25
C ASP A 470 14.90 -20.68 -12.22
N PRO A 471 15.09 -21.32 -11.04
CA PRO A 471 15.87 -22.53 -10.93
C PRO A 471 15.39 -23.67 -11.83
N GLU A 472 14.08 -23.81 -12.07
CA GLU A 472 13.53 -24.86 -12.94
C GLU A 472 13.97 -24.63 -14.40
N ARG A 473 14.01 -23.37 -14.85
CA ARG A 473 14.49 -23.01 -16.19
C ARG A 473 16.01 -23.09 -16.34
N ILE A 474 16.75 -22.77 -15.29
CA ILE A 474 18.22 -22.66 -15.33
C ILE A 474 18.87 -24.02 -15.14
N LEU A 475 18.41 -24.80 -14.16
CA LEU A 475 19.02 -26.07 -13.79
C LEU A 475 18.44 -27.25 -14.57
N GLY A 476 17.27 -27.05 -15.19
CA GLY A 476 16.51 -28.10 -15.86
C GLY A 476 15.89 -29.05 -14.84
N SER A 477 14.56 -28.99 -14.70
CA SER A 477 13.80 -30.06 -14.04
C SER A 477 13.53 -31.22 -14.99
#